data_AF-A0A1D1Z8X0-F1
#
_entry.id   AF-A0A1D1Z8X0-F1
#
_cell.length_a   1.000
_cell.length_b   1.000
_cell.length_c   1.000
_cell.angle_alpha   90.00
_cell.angle_beta   90.00
_cell.angle_gamma   90.00
#
_symmetry.space_group_name_H-M   'P 1'
#
loop_
_entity.id
_entity.type
_entity.pdbx_description
1 polymer ?
#
loop_
_entity_poly.entity_id
_entity_poly.type
_entity_poly.pdbx_seq_one_letter_code
_entity_poly.pdbx_strand_id
1 'polypeptide(L)'
;MAAKNGFEDFKPMFGEAMAERAPVPAAAAPSTLPRPFLFYVHALDPYRLEVVATDFSSHTLERVFTVQDLEDLRDETGVGSSSSEFVDYLVASLSSDDVKLVLGGATKLVAHKSKGMPRVSLSLNMLVGSSVNDVMGNLSLALYGAFKEKNGEVVKGCGVFFN
;
A
#
# COMPACT_ATOMS: atom_id res chain seq x y z
N MET A 1 -5.16 27.22 11.97
CA MET A 1 -5.48 25.86 11.52
C MET A 1 -4.26 25.37 10.75
N ALA A 2 -3.53 24.39 11.27
CA ALA A 2 -2.30 23.92 10.64
C ALA A 2 -2.66 23.17 9.35
N ALA A 3 -2.13 23.61 8.22
CA ALA A 3 -2.25 22.90 6.96
C ALA A 3 -1.44 21.61 7.09
N LYS A 4 -2.11 20.44 6.97
CA LYS A 4 -1.46 19.13 6.99
C LYS A 4 -0.71 18.93 5.67
N ASN A 5 0.49 19.48 5.59
CA ASN A 5 1.29 19.49 4.36
C ASN A 5 2.26 18.29 4.30
N GLY A 6 1.75 17.08 4.53
CA GLY A 6 2.59 15.89 4.49
C GLY A 6 1.97 14.66 5.14
N PHE A 7 2.84 13.77 5.59
CA PHE A 7 2.52 12.45 6.13
C PHE A 7 2.62 12.38 7.67
N GLU A 8 2.65 13.51 8.36
CA GLU A 8 2.86 13.58 9.82
C GLU A 8 1.84 12.76 10.63
N ASP A 9 0.61 12.63 10.13
CA ASP A 9 -0.46 11.83 10.74
C ASP A 9 -0.73 10.52 9.98
N PHE A 10 0.09 10.16 8.99
CA PHE A 10 -0.16 8.98 8.17
C PHE A 10 0.09 7.71 9.00
N LYS A 11 -0.98 6.97 9.26
CA LYS A 11 -0.88 5.69 9.95
C LYS A 11 -0.44 4.60 8.97
N PRO A 12 0.52 3.74 9.37
CA PRO A 12 0.90 2.61 8.55
C PRO A 12 -0.33 1.74 8.24
N MET A 13 -0.45 1.31 6.99
CA MET A 13 -1.58 0.51 6.53
C MET A 13 -1.09 -0.72 5.79
N PHE A 14 -1.83 -1.81 5.98
CA PHE A 14 -1.60 -3.09 5.33
C PHE A 14 -2.87 -3.45 4.57
N GLY A 15 -2.70 -4.03 3.38
CA GLY A 15 -3.81 -4.56 2.63
C GLY A 15 -3.37 -5.61 1.62
N GLU A 16 -4.34 -6.22 0.97
CA GLU A 16 -4.13 -7.22 -0.05
C GLU A 16 -4.42 -6.61 -1.43
N ALA A 17 -3.51 -6.81 -2.37
CA ALA A 17 -3.66 -6.42 -3.76
C ALA A 17 -3.81 -7.66 -4.62
N MET A 18 -4.88 -7.72 -5.39
CA MET A 18 -5.09 -8.81 -6.34
C MET A 18 -4.15 -8.61 -7.53
N ALA A 19 -3.26 -9.57 -7.75
CA ALA A 19 -2.34 -9.46 -8.86
C ALA A 19 -3.03 -9.72 -10.20
N GLU A 20 -2.86 -8.77 -11.11
CA GLU A 20 -3.35 -8.83 -12.48
C GLU A 20 -2.12 -8.78 -13.40
N ARG A 21 -2.02 -9.73 -14.33
CA ARG A 21 -0.94 -9.68 -15.32
C ARG A 21 -1.40 -8.81 -16.47
N ALA A 22 -0.58 -7.84 -16.88
CA ALA A 22 -0.85 -7.11 -18.12
C ALA A 22 -0.98 -8.12 -19.28
N PRO A 23 -1.92 -7.92 -20.22
CA PRO A 23 -2.14 -8.87 -21.31
C PRO A 23 -0.87 -9.03 -22.14
N VAL A 24 -0.24 -10.20 -22.04
CA VAL A 24 0.84 -10.64 -22.92
C VAL A 24 0.20 -11.35 -24.11
N PRO A 25 0.67 -11.14 -25.37
CA PRO A 25 0.15 -11.88 -26.51
C PRO A 25 0.24 -13.39 -26.30
N ALA A 26 -0.81 -14.09 -26.76
CA ALA A 26 -1.16 -15.46 -26.44
C ALA A 26 -0.10 -16.50 -26.87
N ALA A 27 0.90 -16.78 -26.02
CA ALA A 27 1.77 -17.95 -26.16
C ALA A 27 2.55 -18.28 -24.86
N ALA A 28 1.86 -18.59 -23.76
CA ALA A 28 2.39 -19.44 -22.67
C ALA A 28 1.30 -19.70 -21.62
N ALA A 29 0.94 -20.98 -21.43
CA ALA A 29 0.07 -21.49 -20.36
C ALA A 29 0.76 -21.41 -18.96
N PRO A 30 0.12 -21.82 -17.84
CA PRO A 30 -1.30 -21.96 -17.51
C PRO A 30 -1.78 -20.91 -16.49
N SER A 31 -3.10 -20.87 -16.32
CA SER A 31 -3.89 -19.99 -15.48
C SER A 31 -3.71 -20.24 -13.98
N THR A 32 -2.62 -19.76 -13.39
CA THR A 32 -2.58 -19.51 -11.95
C THR A 32 -2.71 -18.02 -11.73
N LEU A 33 -3.86 -17.58 -11.22
CA LEU A 33 -4.03 -16.23 -10.68
C LEU A 33 -2.82 -15.99 -9.76
N PRO A 34 -2.03 -14.92 -9.99
CA PRO A 34 -0.90 -14.66 -9.14
C PRO A 34 -1.40 -14.50 -7.70
N ARG A 35 -0.65 -15.03 -6.74
CA ARG A 35 -1.01 -14.98 -5.32
C ARG A 35 -1.35 -13.54 -4.94
N PRO A 36 -2.28 -13.31 -4.00
CA PRO A 36 -2.53 -11.97 -3.49
C PRO A 36 -1.20 -11.40 -2.97
N PHE A 37 -0.90 -10.18 -3.37
CA PHE A 37 0.25 -9.46 -2.87
C PHE A 37 -0.17 -8.75 -1.60
N LEU A 38 0.66 -8.82 -0.56
CA LEU A 38 0.47 -7.95 0.58
C LEU A 38 1.16 -6.62 0.25
N PHE A 39 0.43 -5.51 0.38
CA PHE A 39 1.03 -4.19 0.34
C PHE A 39 1.08 -3.58 1.73
N TYR A 40 2.13 -2.81 1.96
CA TYR A 40 2.41 -2.08 3.17
C TYR A 40 2.75 -0.65 2.79
N VAL A 41 2.02 0.31 3.36
CA VAL A 41 2.26 1.73 3.12
C VAL A 41 2.53 2.40 4.46
N HIS A 42 3.63 3.13 4.56
CA HIS A 42 3.97 3.88 5.76
C HIS A 42 4.74 5.15 5.43
N ALA A 43 4.67 6.13 6.34
CA ALA A 43 5.54 7.29 6.27
C ALA A 43 6.94 6.90 6.75
N LEU A 44 7.96 7.23 5.96
CA LEU A 44 9.35 7.26 6.43
C LEU A 44 9.61 8.55 7.20
N ASP A 45 9.04 9.65 6.70
CA ASP A 45 9.20 11.00 7.22
C ASP A 45 7.94 11.81 6.92
N PRO A 46 7.80 13.02 7.50
CA PRO A 46 6.72 13.95 7.15
C PRO A 46 6.55 14.23 5.65
N TYR A 47 7.58 13.96 4.84
CA TYR A 47 7.62 14.27 3.40
C TYR A 47 7.77 13.05 2.49
N ARG A 48 7.96 11.85 3.06
CA ARG A 48 8.26 10.62 2.30
C ARG A 48 7.35 9.49 2.74
N LEU A 49 6.64 8.92 1.78
CA LEU A 49 5.77 7.76 1.96
C LEU A 49 6.33 6.57 1.20
N GLU A 50 6.61 5.50 1.91
CA GLU A 50 7.07 4.26 1.32
C GLU A 50 5.89 3.31 1.10
N VAL A 51 5.84 2.74 -0.10
CA VAL A 51 4.87 1.73 -0.51
C VAL A 51 5.66 0.48 -0.91
N VAL A 52 5.47 -0.58 -0.16
CA VAL A 52 6.02 -1.91 -0.41
C VAL A 52 4.90 -2.84 -0.82
N ALA A 53 5.12 -3.69 -1.82
CA ALA A 53 4.21 -4.77 -2.17
C ALA A 53 5.00 -6.06 -2.37
N THR A 54 4.61 -7.15 -1.69
CA THR A 54 5.33 -8.42 -1.77
C THR A 54 4.39 -9.63 -1.79
N ASP A 55 4.78 -10.65 -2.54
CA ASP A 55 4.12 -11.96 -2.56
C ASP A 55 4.79 -12.98 -1.61
N PHE A 56 5.78 -12.55 -0.81
CA PHE A 56 6.62 -13.39 0.06
C PHE A 56 7.30 -14.56 -0.67
N SER A 57 7.41 -14.50 -2.00
CA SER A 57 7.85 -15.64 -2.80
C SER A 57 8.98 -15.28 -3.76
N SER A 58 8.77 -14.28 -4.62
CA SER A 58 9.68 -13.97 -5.72
C SER A 58 9.60 -12.52 -6.16
N HIS A 59 8.57 -11.79 -5.74
CA HIS A 59 8.29 -10.45 -6.19
C HIS A 59 8.11 -9.53 -4.99
N THR A 60 9.16 -8.77 -4.70
CA THR A 60 9.11 -7.64 -3.77
C THR A 60 9.28 -6.36 -4.56
N LEU A 61 8.34 -5.46 -4.38
CA LEU A 61 8.24 -4.19 -5.05
C LEU A 61 8.29 -3.11 -3.98
N GLU A 62 8.96 -2.02 -4.28
CA GLU A 62 9.09 -0.89 -3.37
C GLU A 62 9.09 0.40 -4.17
N ARG A 63 8.51 1.45 -3.60
CA ARG A 63 8.78 2.81 -4.00
C ARG A 63 8.54 3.78 -2.86
N VAL A 64 9.42 4.78 -2.79
CA VAL A 64 9.21 5.97 -1.97
C VAL A 64 8.59 7.08 -2.83
N PHE A 65 7.47 7.61 -2.36
CA PHE A 65 6.75 8.76 -2.91
C PHE A 65 7.05 9.99 -2.06
N THR A 66 7.44 11.08 -2.72
CA THR A 66 7.61 12.38 -2.07
C THR A 66 6.31 13.17 -2.11
N VAL A 67 6.26 14.29 -1.36
CA VAL A 67 5.13 15.24 -1.46
C VAL A 67 4.91 15.70 -2.90
N GLN A 68 5.98 15.91 -3.68
CA GLN A 68 5.87 16.29 -5.09
C GLN A 68 5.24 15.17 -5.93
N ASP A 69 5.70 13.92 -5.77
CA ASP A 69 5.09 12.78 -6.49
C ASP A 69 3.59 12.64 -6.17
N LEU A 70 3.17 12.96 -4.94
CA LEU A 70 1.76 13.01 -4.58
C LEU A 70 0.99 14.13 -5.29
N GLU A 71 1.60 15.31 -5.44
CA GLU A 71 0.98 16.42 -6.17
C GLU A 71 0.84 16.09 -7.65
N ASP A 72 1.86 15.50 -8.26
CA ASP A 72 1.78 14.98 -9.63
C ASP A 72 0.66 13.92 -9.76
N LEU A 73 0.60 12.95 -8.84
CA LEU A 73 -0.47 11.94 -8.82
C LEU A 73 -1.85 12.56 -8.60
N ARG A 74 -1.96 13.59 -7.77
CA ARG A 74 -3.20 14.33 -7.53
C ARG A 74 -3.67 14.99 -8.83
N ASP A 75 -2.75 15.67 -9.52
CA ASP A 75 -3.04 16.40 -10.75
C ASP A 75 -3.38 15.42 -11.89
N GLU A 76 -2.75 14.24 -11.94
CA GLU A 76 -3.12 13.14 -12.86
C GLU A 76 -4.49 12.54 -12.56
N THR A 77 -4.82 12.38 -11.26
CA THR A 77 -6.09 11.76 -10.83
C THR A 77 -7.25 12.76 -10.90
N GLY A 78 -6.97 14.06 -10.79
CA GLY A 78 -7.96 15.14 -10.77
C GLY A 78 -8.84 15.15 -9.52
N VAL A 79 -8.35 14.62 -8.39
CA VAL A 79 -9.12 14.49 -7.14
C VAL A 79 -8.44 15.20 -5.98
N GLY A 80 -9.24 15.94 -5.20
CA GLY A 80 -8.78 16.66 -4.03
C GLY A 80 -8.26 18.04 -4.42
N SER A 81 -8.83 19.08 -3.82
CA SER A 81 -8.36 20.46 -4.01
C SER A 81 -7.05 20.71 -3.26
N SER A 82 -6.71 19.84 -2.30
CA SER A 82 -5.54 19.96 -1.44
C SER A 82 -4.85 18.61 -1.25
N SER A 83 -3.54 18.63 -0.98
CA SER A 83 -2.75 17.42 -0.77
C SER A 83 -3.28 16.56 0.39
N SER A 84 -3.80 17.18 1.45
CA SER A 84 -4.41 16.42 2.56
C SER A 84 -5.64 15.64 2.11
N GLU A 85 -6.54 16.26 1.34
CA GLU A 85 -7.72 15.57 0.79
C GLU A 85 -7.33 14.42 -0.14
N PHE A 86 -6.26 14.59 -0.91
CA PHE A 86 -5.73 13.54 -1.77
C PHE A 86 -5.12 12.39 -0.96
N VAL A 87 -4.43 12.66 0.15
CA VAL A 87 -3.93 11.62 1.06
C VAL A 87 -5.09 10.86 1.70
N ASP A 88 -6.13 11.56 2.19
CA ASP A 88 -7.36 10.91 2.70
C ASP A 88 -8.03 10.05 1.61
N TYR A 89 -8.05 10.53 0.36
CA TYR A 89 -8.55 9.78 -0.79
C TYR A 89 -7.69 8.55 -1.09
N LEU A 90 -6.36 8.67 -1.02
CA LEU A 90 -5.43 7.57 -1.22
C LEU A 90 -5.62 6.49 -0.16
N VAL A 91 -5.69 6.88 1.12
CA VAL A 91 -5.93 5.97 2.25
C VAL A 91 -7.27 5.25 2.07
N ALA A 92 -8.34 5.97 1.69
CA ALA A 92 -9.63 5.34 1.43
C ALA A 92 -9.60 4.40 0.22
N SER A 93 -8.86 4.74 -0.83
CA SER A 93 -8.68 3.90 -2.02
C SER A 93 -7.93 2.61 -1.70
N LEU A 94 -6.86 2.71 -0.91
CA LEU A 94 -6.06 1.56 -0.47
C LEU A 94 -6.78 0.73 0.59
N SER A 95 -7.67 1.33 1.39
CA SER A 95 -8.50 0.59 2.36
C SER A 95 -9.72 -0.09 1.71
N SER A 96 -9.90 0.07 0.39
CA SER A 96 -10.99 -0.57 -0.35
C SER A 96 -10.57 -1.96 -0.83
N ASP A 97 -11.52 -2.86 -1.03
CA ASP A 97 -11.26 -4.21 -1.58
C ASP A 97 -10.86 -4.21 -3.07
N ASP A 98 -10.98 -3.07 -3.77
CA ASP A 98 -10.67 -2.95 -5.20
C ASP A 98 -9.23 -2.45 -5.42
N VAL A 99 -8.26 -3.12 -4.78
CA VAL A 99 -6.82 -2.88 -5.01
C VAL A 99 -6.23 -4.00 -5.86
N LYS A 100 -5.57 -3.61 -6.94
CA LYS A 100 -4.97 -4.51 -7.91
C LYS A 100 -3.53 -4.17 -8.16
N LEU A 101 -2.70 -5.19 -8.32
CA LEU A 101 -1.31 -5.03 -8.69
C LEU A 101 -1.10 -5.49 -10.14
N VAL A 102 -0.89 -4.56 -11.05
CA VAL A 102 -0.63 -4.85 -12.46
C VAL A 102 0.86 -5.13 -12.65
N LEU A 103 1.22 -6.40 -12.84
CA LEU A 103 2.60 -6.81 -13.13
C LEU A 103 2.86 -6.77 -14.65
N GLY A 104 3.91 -6.04 -15.06
CA GLY A 104 4.28 -5.82 -16.45
C GLY A 104 5.65 -5.14 -16.58
N GLY A 105 5.91 -4.47 -17.71
CA GLY A 105 7.15 -3.70 -17.90
C GLY A 105 7.31 -2.54 -16.90
N ALA A 106 6.20 -1.93 -16.48
CA ALA A 106 6.12 -1.04 -15.33
C ALA A 106 5.05 -1.57 -14.38
N THR A 107 5.46 -2.02 -13.20
CA THR A 107 4.53 -2.59 -12.22
C THR A 107 3.77 -1.46 -11.53
N LYS A 108 2.44 -1.55 -11.45
CA LYS A 108 1.60 -0.49 -10.87
C LYS A 108 0.59 -1.06 -9.88
N LEU A 109 0.52 -0.48 -8.69
CA LEU A 109 -0.52 -0.71 -7.71
C LEU A 109 -1.68 0.24 -8.00
N VAL A 110 -2.77 -0.30 -8.49
CA VAL A 110 -3.98 0.42 -8.87
C VAL A 110 -5.00 0.25 -7.76
N ALA A 111 -5.36 1.34 -7.10
CA ALA A 111 -6.36 1.37 -6.04
C ALA A 111 -7.58 2.16 -6.48
N HIS A 112 -8.75 1.70 -6.07
CA HIS A 112 -10.01 2.30 -6.48
C HIS A 112 -10.99 2.37 -5.30
N LYS A 113 -11.30 3.61 -4.89
CA LYS A 113 -12.16 3.88 -3.74
C LYS A 113 -13.59 3.40 -3.92
N SER A 114 -14.20 3.68 -5.07
CA SER A 114 -15.61 3.38 -5.32
C SER A 114 -15.98 3.56 -6.80
N LYS A 115 -16.94 2.78 -7.29
CA LYS A 115 -17.43 2.85 -8.67
C LYS A 115 -17.86 4.27 -9.05
N GLY A 116 -17.16 4.88 -10.01
CA GLY A 116 -17.40 6.26 -10.47
C GLY A 116 -16.37 7.29 -10.00
N MET A 117 -15.44 6.90 -9.13
CA MET A 117 -14.28 7.72 -8.78
C MET A 117 -13.05 7.33 -9.60
N PRO A 118 -12.11 8.25 -9.87
CA PRO A 118 -10.91 7.95 -10.64
C PRO A 118 -9.94 7.05 -9.87
N ARG A 119 -9.25 6.17 -10.59
CA ARG A 119 -8.35 5.18 -10.01
C ARG A 119 -6.99 5.80 -9.73
N VAL A 120 -6.42 5.52 -8.56
CA VAL A 120 -5.04 5.93 -8.24
C VAL A 120 -4.09 4.84 -8.69
N SER A 121 -3.04 5.20 -9.43
CA SER A 121 -2.05 4.26 -9.94
C SER A 121 -0.66 4.59 -9.41
N LEU A 122 -0.19 3.83 -8.44
CA LEU A 122 1.14 3.97 -7.85
C LEU A 122 2.12 3.05 -8.59
N SER A 123 3.06 3.63 -9.34
CA SER A 123 4.04 2.81 -10.08
C SER A 123 5.15 2.34 -9.13
N LEU A 124 5.36 1.04 -8.99
CA LEU A 124 6.35 0.46 -8.06
C LEU A 124 7.56 -0.10 -8.81
N ASN A 125 8.73 -0.09 -8.16
CA ASN A 125 9.95 -0.64 -8.71
C ASN A 125 10.18 -2.06 -8.19
N MET A 126 10.62 -2.96 -9.06
CA MET A 126 11.00 -4.30 -8.64
C MET A 126 12.35 -4.27 -7.93
N LEU A 127 12.36 -4.73 -6.69
CA LEU A 127 13.57 -4.83 -5.90
C LEU A 127 14.33 -6.10 -6.26
N VAL A 128 15.65 -6.00 -6.38
CA VAL A 128 16.53 -7.12 -6.70
C VAL A 128 17.71 -7.16 -5.73
N GLY A 129 18.16 -8.35 -5.37
CA GLY A 129 19.32 -8.55 -4.50
C GLY A 129 19.00 -8.53 -3.00
N SER A 130 19.98 -8.18 -2.18
CA SER A 130 19.92 -8.28 -0.71
C SER A 130 18.84 -7.44 -0.08
N SER A 131 18.49 -6.29 -0.67
CA SER A 131 17.47 -5.37 -0.16
C SER A 131 16.09 -5.99 -0.04
N VAL A 132 15.80 -7.05 -0.81
CA VAL A 132 14.52 -7.79 -0.72
C VAL A 132 14.31 -8.35 0.69
N ASN A 133 15.38 -8.90 1.30
CA ASN A 133 15.29 -9.52 2.61
C ASN A 133 15.11 -8.48 3.72
N ASP A 134 15.79 -7.34 3.61
CA ASP A 134 15.65 -6.23 4.57
C ASP A 134 14.23 -5.67 4.55
N VAL A 135 13.68 -5.42 3.35
CA VAL A 135 12.32 -4.91 3.18
C VAL A 135 11.27 -5.92 3.65
N MET A 136 11.43 -7.20 3.31
CA MET A 136 10.56 -8.26 3.84
C MET A 136 10.64 -8.38 5.36
N GLY A 137 11.84 -8.27 5.94
CA GLY A 137 12.06 -8.29 7.38
C GLY A 137 11.36 -7.12 8.08
N ASN A 138 11.51 -5.92 7.54
CA ASN A 138 10.86 -4.71 8.05
C ASN A 138 9.33 -4.82 7.96
N LEU A 139 8.81 -5.24 6.82
CA LEU A 139 7.38 -5.45 6.61
C LEU A 139 6.83 -6.51 7.57
N SER A 140 7.55 -7.62 7.77
CA SER A 140 7.15 -8.69 8.71
C SER A 140 7.13 -8.18 10.15
N LEU A 141 8.12 -7.39 10.54
CA LEU A 141 8.19 -6.80 11.88
C LEU A 141 7.06 -5.79 12.10
N ALA A 142 6.78 -4.96 11.10
CA ALA A 142 5.68 -3.99 11.13
C ALA A 142 4.32 -4.70 11.23
N LEU A 143 4.12 -5.78 10.47
CA LEU A 143 2.90 -6.59 10.51
C LEU A 143 2.71 -7.26 11.88
N TYR A 144 3.79 -7.79 12.46
CA TYR A 144 3.78 -8.33 13.82
C TYR A 144 3.49 -7.25 14.88
N GLY A 145 4.05 -6.04 14.70
CA GLY A 145 3.75 -4.88 15.53
C GLY A 145 2.27 -4.49 15.50
N ALA A 146 1.70 -4.36 14.30
CA ALA A 146 0.28 -4.06 14.10
C ALA A 146 -0.63 -5.16 14.66
N PHE A 147 -0.25 -6.43 14.49
CA PHE A 147 -0.95 -7.55 15.10
C PHE A 147 -0.90 -7.47 16.63
N LYS A 148 0.25 -7.15 17.22
CA LYS A 148 0.38 -6.97 18.67
C LYS A 148 -0.42 -5.79 19.20
N GLU A 149 -0.52 -4.70 18.48
CA GLU A 149 -1.35 -3.56 18.89
C GLU A 149 -2.83 -3.97 18.91
N LYS A 150 -3.29 -4.60 17.84
CA LYS A 150 -4.66 -5.11 17.70
C LYS A 150 -5.02 -6.17 18.74
N ASN A 151 -4.08 -7.03 19.12
CA ASN A 151 -4.29 -8.10 20.11
C ASN A 151 -3.87 -7.73 21.54
N GLY A 152 -3.05 -6.70 21.72
CA GLY A 152 -2.67 -6.15 23.02
C GLY A 152 -3.84 -5.41 23.68
N GLU A 153 -4.76 -4.86 22.88
CA GLU A 153 -6.04 -4.33 23.36
C GLU A 153 -6.94 -5.45 23.94
N VAL A 154 -6.85 -6.68 23.42
CA VAL A 154 -7.60 -7.84 23.94
C VAL A 154 -7.12 -8.28 25.33
N VAL A 155 -5.87 -7.98 25.73
CA VAL A 155 -5.36 -8.35 27.06
C VAL A 155 -5.75 -7.34 28.16
N LYS A 156 -6.16 -6.11 27.80
CA LYS A 156 -6.70 -5.14 28.78
C LYS A 156 -8.21 -5.21 28.97
N GLY A 157 -8.91 -5.98 28.12
CA GLY A 157 -10.36 -6.23 28.24
C GLY A 157 -10.75 -7.35 29.19
N CYS A 158 -9.80 -8.13 29.73
CA CYS A 158 -10.08 -9.10 30.79
C CYS A 158 -10.00 -8.40 32.16
N GLY A 159 -10.96 -7.51 32.41
CA GLY A 159 -11.29 -7.06 33.75
C GLY A 159 -11.76 -8.28 34.53
N VAL A 160 -10.84 -8.87 35.29
CA VAL A 160 -11.13 -9.97 36.20
C VAL A 160 -12.11 -9.46 37.25
N PHE A 161 -13.39 -9.73 37.05
CA PHE A 161 -14.38 -9.69 38.13
C PHE A 161 -14.04 -10.83 39.09
N PHE A 162 -13.42 -10.51 40.22
CA PHE A 162 -13.55 -11.33 41.42
C PHE A 162 -14.53 -10.62 42.35
N ASN A 163 -15.71 -11.23 42.48
CA ASN A 163 -16.65 -11.03 43.57
C ASN A 163 -16.11 -11.75 44.82
#